data_AF-A0A640K831-F1
#
_entry.id   AF-A0A640K831-F1
#
_cell.length_a   1.000
_cell.length_b   1.000
_cell.length_c   1.000
_cell.angle_alpha   90.00
_cell.angle_beta   90.00
_cell.angle_gamma   90.00
#
_symmetry.space_group_name_H-M   'P 1'
#
loop_
_entity.id
_entity.type
_entity.pdbx_description
1 polymer ?
#
loop_
_entity_poly.entity_id
_entity_poly.type
_entity_poly.pdbx_seq_one_letter_code
_entity_poly.pdbx_strand_id
1 'polypeptide(L)'
;MRFFSTADAKAPSSSPETASRSSKNGSDGASLPLERRLIRVSKADISRVTADDIKRVSANLTDDELTTSLRLLVETNRFADVLASASSEAWAEAVAEVTEARMGLSSNVMRDRMNLLYNILPYVSDEFLSTMGSSYSRDH
;
A
#
# COMPACT_ATOMS: atom_id res chain seq x y z
N MET A 1 15.86 -52.25 36.00
CA MET A 1 17.10 -51.97 35.24
C MET A 1 16.78 -50.84 34.26
N ARG A 2 17.36 -49.63 34.33
CA ARG A 2 18.76 -49.24 33.98
C ARG A 2 19.08 -49.64 32.52
N PHE A 3 19.52 -48.85 31.53
CA PHE A 3 20.02 -47.46 31.32
C PHE A 3 19.96 -47.22 29.77
N PHE A 4 19.57 -46.06 29.22
CA PHE A 4 20.36 -44.91 28.71
C PHE A 4 21.51 -45.15 27.69
N SER A 5 21.67 -44.14 26.80
CA SER A 5 22.92 -43.65 26.14
C SER A 5 23.10 -44.06 24.67
N THR A 6 23.46 -43.23 23.67
CA THR A 6 24.01 -41.83 23.52
C THR A 6 23.82 -41.47 22.02
N ALA A 7 23.34 -40.29 21.58
CA ALA A 7 23.83 -38.90 21.58
C ALA A 7 24.93 -38.54 20.54
N ASP A 8 24.74 -37.35 19.95
CA ASP A 8 25.67 -36.46 19.23
C ASP A 8 26.02 -36.75 17.75
N ALA A 9 26.21 -35.80 16.83
CA ALA A 9 26.01 -34.36 16.74
C ALA A 9 26.45 -33.91 15.30
N LYS A 10 26.18 -32.64 14.95
CA LYS A 10 27.00 -31.75 14.09
C LYS A 10 26.64 -31.62 12.59
N ALA A 11 26.13 -30.43 12.23
CA ALA A 11 26.13 -29.88 10.86
C ALA A 11 27.51 -29.34 10.46
N PRO A 12 27.82 -29.23 9.15
CA PRO A 12 28.03 -27.91 8.51
C PRO A 12 27.54 -27.87 7.03
N SER A 13 26.90 -26.79 6.56
CA SER A 13 27.46 -25.64 5.81
C SER A 13 27.65 -25.83 4.28
N SER A 14 27.39 -24.71 3.56
CA SER A 14 27.79 -24.28 2.20
C SER A 14 27.02 -24.76 0.93
N SER A 15 26.16 -23.85 0.44
CA SER A 15 25.72 -23.59 -0.94
C SER A 15 26.89 -23.30 -1.93
N PRO A 16 26.68 -22.76 -3.15
CA PRO A 16 25.93 -23.23 -4.35
C PRO A 16 26.76 -23.10 -5.66
N GLU A 17 26.58 -23.94 -6.69
CA GLU A 17 27.08 -23.65 -8.05
C GLU A 17 26.07 -24.13 -9.11
N THR A 18 25.25 -23.21 -9.64
CA THR A 18 25.41 -22.52 -10.95
C THR A 18 25.36 -23.45 -12.16
N ALA A 19 24.15 -23.62 -12.70
CA ALA A 19 23.96 -23.84 -14.12
C ALA A 19 22.98 -22.78 -14.65
N SER A 20 23.57 -21.66 -15.06
CA SER A 20 22.95 -20.62 -15.87
C SER A 20 22.25 -21.25 -17.07
N ARG A 21 20.93 -21.18 -17.11
CA ARG A 21 20.19 -21.18 -18.36
C ARG A 21 19.64 -19.79 -18.59
N SER A 22 20.33 -19.11 -19.50
CA SER A 22 19.93 -17.91 -20.23
C SER A 22 18.42 -17.69 -20.22
N SER A 23 17.96 -16.83 -19.33
CA SER A 23 16.60 -16.30 -19.37
C SER A 23 16.56 -15.37 -20.58
N LYS A 24 16.00 -15.90 -21.67
CA LYS A 24 15.72 -15.14 -22.88
C LYS A 24 14.86 -13.95 -22.48
N ASN A 25 15.30 -12.76 -22.89
CA ASN A 25 14.48 -11.57 -23.06
C ASN A 25 13.11 -11.96 -23.62
N GLY A 26 12.09 -11.85 -22.77
CA GLY A 26 10.69 -11.81 -23.14
C GLY A 26 10.11 -10.57 -22.50
N SER A 27 10.20 -9.44 -23.20
CA SER A 27 9.42 -8.26 -22.90
C SER A 27 7.96 -8.56 -23.24
N ASP A 28 7.16 -8.93 -22.25
CA ASP A 28 5.70 -8.88 -22.33
C ASP A 28 5.18 -8.33 -21.00
N GLY A 29 4.98 -7.01 -20.99
CA GLY A 29 3.75 -6.35 -20.52
C GLY A 29 3.06 -6.78 -19.22
N ALA A 30 3.74 -7.38 -18.24
CA ALA A 30 3.15 -7.60 -16.92
C ALA A 30 3.05 -6.24 -16.21
N SER A 31 1.96 -5.51 -16.46
CA SER A 31 1.58 -4.34 -15.67
C SER A 31 1.65 -4.75 -14.20
N LEU A 32 2.46 -4.04 -13.43
CA LEU A 32 2.61 -4.31 -11.99
C LEU A 32 1.21 -4.29 -11.33
N PRO A 33 0.98 -5.10 -10.29
CA PRO A 33 -0.25 -5.01 -9.50
C PRO A 33 -0.53 -3.56 -9.10
N LEU A 34 -1.80 -3.16 -9.12
CA LEU A 34 -2.24 -1.78 -8.91
C LEU A 34 -1.60 -1.18 -7.66
N GLU A 35 -1.50 -1.94 -6.57
CA GLU A 35 -0.92 -1.42 -5.31
C GLU A 35 0.56 -1.05 -5.47
N ARG A 36 1.33 -1.90 -6.15
CA ARG A 36 2.76 -1.63 -6.41
C ARG A 36 2.96 -0.44 -7.35
N ARG A 37 2.00 -0.16 -8.22
CA ARG A 37 2.03 1.04 -9.08
C ARG A 37 1.72 2.29 -8.27
N LEU A 38 0.66 2.26 -7.46
CA LEU A 38 0.20 3.41 -6.68
C LEU A 38 1.18 3.81 -5.58
N ILE A 39 1.89 2.86 -4.97
CA ILE A 39 2.92 3.15 -3.95
C ILE A 39 4.11 3.93 -4.54
N ARG A 40 4.42 3.74 -5.82
CA ARG A 40 5.59 4.37 -6.48
C ARG A 40 5.32 5.78 -6.99
N VAL A 41 4.06 6.23 -7.01
CA VAL A 41 3.71 7.54 -7.53
C VAL A 41 4.30 8.62 -6.62
N SER A 42 5.06 9.54 -7.21
CA SER A 42 5.69 10.66 -6.51
C SER A 42 4.87 11.95 -6.61
N LYS A 43 5.25 12.99 -5.86
CA LYS A 43 4.67 14.35 -6.00
C LYS A 43 4.84 14.92 -7.40
N ALA A 44 5.99 14.64 -8.02
CA ALA A 44 6.27 15.08 -9.39
C ALA A 44 5.31 14.42 -10.39
N ASP A 45 4.99 13.14 -10.19
CA ASP A 45 4.01 12.44 -11.03
C ASP A 45 2.61 13.01 -10.85
N ILE A 46 2.19 13.30 -9.62
CA ILE A 46 0.90 13.97 -9.32
C ILE A 46 0.82 15.32 -10.03
N SER A 47 1.88 16.13 -9.98
CA SER A 47 1.89 17.48 -10.57
C SER A 47 1.75 17.51 -12.09
N ARG A 48 2.00 16.38 -12.75
CA ARG A 48 1.90 16.23 -14.21
C ARG A 48 0.55 15.70 -14.66
N VAL A 49 -0.33 15.31 -13.72
CA VAL A 49 -1.66 14.80 -14.05
C VAL A 49 -2.50 15.93 -14.64
N THR A 50 -3.06 15.68 -15.81
CA THR A 50 -3.96 16.62 -16.51
C THR A 50 -5.43 16.23 -16.30
N ALA A 51 -6.35 17.14 -16.62
CA ALA A 51 -7.79 16.83 -16.61
C ALA A 51 -8.15 15.70 -17.59
N ASP A 52 -7.50 15.65 -18.76
CA ASP A 52 -7.75 14.58 -19.74
C ASP A 52 -7.27 13.21 -19.24
N ASP A 53 -6.17 13.17 -18.49
CA ASP A 53 -5.73 11.93 -17.85
C ASP A 53 -6.79 11.43 -16.85
N ILE A 54 -7.42 12.34 -16.11
CA ILE A 54 -8.48 12.01 -15.15
C ILE A 54 -9.71 11.48 -15.86
N LYS A 55 -10.17 12.13 -16.93
CA LYS A 55 -11.29 11.62 -17.77
C LYS A 55 -11.01 10.23 -18.31
N ARG A 56 -9.79 10.00 -18.82
CA ARG A 56 -9.41 8.71 -19.39
C ARG A 56 -9.38 7.62 -18.33
N VAL A 57 -8.87 7.93 -17.13
CA VAL A 57 -8.83 6.97 -16.02
C VAL A 57 -10.25 6.73 -15.49
N SER A 58 -11.05 7.77 -15.26
CA SER A 58 -12.41 7.65 -14.71
C SER A 58 -13.34 6.82 -15.59
N ALA A 59 -13.17 6.88 -16.92
CA ALA A 59 -13.94 6.10 -17.88
C ALA A 59 -13.61 4.60 -17.87
N ASN A 60 -12.42 4.20 -17.42
CA ASN A 60 -11.96 2.81 -17.44
C ASN A 60 -11.75 2.22 -16.04
N LEU A 61 -11.96 3.02 -14.98
CA LEU A 61 -11.73 2.62 -13.60
C LEU A 61 -12.87 1.74 -13.10
N THR A 62 -12.52 0.52 -12.66
CA THR A 62 -13.49 -0.38 -12.02
C THR A 62 -13.70 -0.03 -10.54
N ASP A 63 -14.83 -0.45 -9.96
CA ASP A 63 -15.14 -0.20 -8.54
C ASP A 63 -14.13 -0.89 -7.58
N ASP A 64 -13.59 -2.05 -7.97
CA ASP A 64 -12.55 -2.76 -7.21
C ASP A 64 -11.22 -2.00 -7.21
N GLU A 65 -10.81 -1.47 -8.36
CA GLU A 65 -9.62 -0.63 -8.48
C GLU A 65 -9.79 0.69 -7.74
N LEU A 66 -10.99 1.29 -7.78
CA LEU A 66 -11.32 2.50 -7.02
C LEU A 66 -11.22 2.22 -5.51
N THR A 67 -11.83 1.13 -5.04
CA THR A 67 -11.80 0.73 -3.62
C THR A 67 -10.36 0.47 -3.14
N THR A 68 -9.57 -0.22 -3.95
CA THR A 68 -8.15 -0.50 -3.67
C THR A 68 -7.34 0.80 -3.64
N SER A 69 -7.58 1.71 -4.58
CA SER A 69 -6.91 3.02 -4.64
C SER A 69 -7.24 3.89 -3.44
N LEU A 70 -8.51 3.95 -3.03
CA LEU A 70 -8.96 4.67 -1.84
C LEU A 70 -8.32 4.10 -0.58
N ARG A 71 -8.29 2.78 -0.43
CA ARG A 71 -7.63 2.12 0.70
C ARG A 71 -6.15 2.50 0.80
N LEU A 72 -5.42 2.42 -0.30
CA LEU A 72 -3.99 2.76 -0.34
C LEU A 72 -3.74 4.24 -0.07
N LEU A 73 -4.59 5.12 -0.58
CA LEU A 73 -4.47 6.56 -0.35
C LEU A 73 -4.59 6.90 1.15
N VAL A 74 -5.48 6.22 1.87
CA VAL A 74 -5.64 6.35 3.32
C VAL A 74 -4.44 5.76 4.06
N GLU A 75 -4.03 4.54 3.71
CA GLU A 75 -2.91 3.85 4.37
C GLU A 75 -1.58 4.60 4.21
N THR A 76 -1.36 5.22 3.05
CA THR A 76 -0.13 5.94 2.73
C THR A 76 -0.21 7.44 3.06
N ASN A 77 -1.34 7.90 3.62
CA ASN A 77 -1.62 9.32 3.91
C ASN A 77 -1.32 10.27 2.74
N ARG A 78 -1.51 9.80 1.50
CA ARG A 78 -1.13 10.54 0.28
C ARG A 78 -2.11 11.65 -0.11
N PHE A 79 -3.15 11.86 0.69
CA PHE A 79 -4.14 12.91 0.46
C PHE A 79 -3.52 14.30 0.46
N ALA A 80 -2.59 14.58 1.38
CA ALA A 80 -1.91 15.87 1.47
C ALA A 80 -1.07 16.18 0.21
N ASP A 81 -0.43 15.16 -0.35
CA ASP A 81 0.41 15.30 -1.54
C ASP A 81 -0.42 15.63 -2.79
N VAL A 82 -1.61 15.03 -2.91
CA VAL A 82 -2.56 15.32 -3.99
C VAL A 82 -3.14 16.73 -3.86
N LEU A 83 -3.54 17.14 -2.66
CA LEU A 83 -4.00 18.51 -2.39
C LEU A 83 -2.95 19.56 -2.72
N ALA A 84 -1.68 19.30 -2.38
CA ALA A 84 -0.61 20.26 -2.55
C ALA A 84 -0.07 20.34 -4.00
N SER A 85 -0.15 19.24 -4.76
CA SER A 85 0.59 19.11 -6.02
C SER A 85 -0.29 19.05 -7.27
N ALA A 86 -1.56 18.68 -7.16
CA ALA A 86 -2.43 18.58 -8.34
C ALA A 86 -2.89 19.98 -8.81
N SER A 87 -3.04 20.13 -10.13
CA SER A 87 -3.52 21.38 -10.73
C SER A 87 -5.01 21.61 -10.45
N SER A 88 -5.45 22.86 -10.48
CA SER A 88 -6.86 23.22 -10.25
C SER A 88 -7.80 22.62 -11.30
N GLU A 89 -7.35 22.50 -12.54
CA GLU A 89 -8.13 21.90 -13.63
C GLU A 89 -8.30 20.40 -13.43
N ALA A 90 -7.24 19.70 -13.04
CA ALA A 90 -7.30 18.29 -12.69
C ALA A 90 -8.24 18.05 -11.50
N TRP A 91 -8.18 18.92 -10.49
CA TRP A 91 -9.11 18.88 -9.35
C TRP A 91 -10.57 19.08 -9.76
N ALA A 92 -10.86 20.07 -10.60
CA ALA A 92 -12.22 20.35 -11.05
C ALA A 92 -12.82 19.15 -11.79
N GLU A 93 -12.02 18.50 -12.64
CA GLU A 93 -12.45 17.32 -13.37
C GLU A 93 -12.66 16.11 -12.45
N ALA A 94 -11.75 15.87 -11.50
CA ALA A 94 -11.89 14.78 -10.54
C ALA A 94 -13.17 14.91 -9.70
N VAL A 95 -13.52 16.14 -9.31
CA VAL A 95 -14.72 16.42 -8.49
C VAL A 95 -16.00 16.31 -9.31
N ALA A 96 -15.99 16.70 -10.58
CA ALA A 96 -17.16 16.58 -11.46
C ALA A 96 -17.63 15.12 -11.61
N GLU A 97 -16.70 14.17 -11.49
CA GLU A 97 -16.92 12.74 -11.61
C GLU A 97 -17.24 12.03 -10.28
N VAL A 98 -17.43 12.79 -9.19
CA VAL A 98 -17.83 12.26 -7.87
C VAL A 98 -19.34 12.03 -7.84
N THR A 99 -19.75 10.79 -8.06
CA THR A 99 -21.14 10.36 -7.91
C THR A 99 -21.46 9.92 -6.48
N GLU A 100 -22.74 9.87 -6.11
CA GLU A 100 -23.18 9.35 -4.80
C GLU A 100 -22.70 7.92 -4.54
N ALA A 101 -22.66 7.07 -5.58
CA ALA A 101 -22.16 5.71 -5.48
C ALA A 101 -20.66 5.68 -5.13
N ARG A 102 -19.84 6.53 -5.76
CA ARG A 102 -18.41 6.67 -5.45
C ARG A 102 -18.19 7.27 -4.06
N MET A 103 -19.03 8.21 -3.63
CA MET A 103 -19.03 8.70 -2.24
C MET A 103 -19.35 7.58 -1.25
N GLY A 104 -20.33 6.72 -1.55
CA GLY A 104 -20.68 5.55 -0.74
C GLY A 104 -19.51 4.59 -0.54
N LEU A 105 -18.75 4.30 -1.60
CA LEU A 105 -17.53 3.47 -1.51
C LEU A 105 -16.47 4.10 -0.59
N SER A 106 -16.22 5.40 -0.72
CA SER A 106 -15.29 6.12 0.16
C SER A 106 -15.72 6.11 1.62
N SER A 107 -17.02 6.28 1.88
CA SER A 107 -17.61 6.26 3.23
C SER A 107 -17.47 4.88 3.89
N ASN A 108 -17.65 3.80 3.12
CA ASN A 108 -17.47 2.44 3.62
C ASN A 108 -16.01 2.17 4.02
N VAL A 109 -15.03 2.55 3.17
CA VAL A 109 -13.61 2.38 3.49
C VAL A 109 -13.22 3.16 4.74
N MET A 110 -13.68 4.41 4.87
CA MET A 110 -13.42 5.22 6.06
C MET A 110 -14.09 4.65 7.30
N ARG A 111 -15.33 4.19 7.19
CA ARG A 111 -16.06 3.54 8.29
C ARG A 111 -15.33 2.29 8.77
N ASP A 112 -14.87 1.44 7.86
CA ASP A 112 -14.13 0.21 8.22
C ASP A 112 -12.85 0.54 8.98
N ARG A 113 -12.13 1.59 8.57
CA ARG A 113 -10.93 2.05 9.27
C ARG A 113 -11.22 2.66 10.62
N MET A 114 -12.26 3.48 10.72
CA MET A 114 -12.70 4.05 12.00
C MET A 114 -13.20 2.96 12.95
N ASN A 115 -13.90 1.94 12.45
CA ASN A 115 -14.31 0.78 13.24
C ASN A 115 -13.10 -0.01 13.75
N LEU A 116 -12.08 -0.22 12.91
CA LEU A 116 -10.84 -0.87 13.34
C LEU A 116 -10.14 -0.06 14.44
N LEU A 117 -10.01 1.26 14.27
CA LEU A 117 -9.48 2.16 15.29
C LEU A 117 -10.28 2.10 16.58
N TYR A 118 -11.61 2.21 16.48
CA TYR A 118 -12.51 2.12 17.63
C TYR A 118 -12.41 0.78 18.35
N ASN A 119 -12.18 -0.31 17.62
CA ASN A 119 -11.97 -1.63 18.23
C ASN A 119 -10.59 -1.80 18.85
N ILE A 120 -9.57 -1.03 18.43
CA ILE A 120 -8.22 -1.10 18.99
C ILE A 120 -8.07 -0.15 20.19
N LEU A 121 -8.68 1.03 20.15
CA LEU A 121 -8.53 2.08 21.16
C LEU A 121 -8.82 1.63 22.61
N PRO A 122 -9.83 0.80 22.92
CA PRO A 122 -10.04 0.26 24.26
C PRO A 122 -8.91 -0.64 24.77
N TYR A 123 -8.08 -1.17 23.87
CA TYR A 123 -6.93 -2.02 24.17
C TYR A 123 -5.59 -1.27 24.07
N VAL A 124 -5.62 0.02 23.78
CA VAL A 124 -4.45 0.90 23.81
C VAL A 124 -4.12 1.19 25.28
N SER A 125 -3.07 0.54 25.80
CA SER A 125 -2.52 0.80 27.13
C SER A 125 -1.41 1.85 27.09
N ASP A 126 -1.06 2.42 28.25
CA ASP A 126 0.11 3.32 28.37
C ASP A 126 1.42 2.62 27.93
N GLU A 127 1.52 1.31 28.17
CA GLU A 127 2.64 0.49 27.71
C GLU A 127 2.68 0.39 26.18
N PHE A 128 1.52 0.22 25.53
CA PHE A 128 1.40 0.22 24.07
C PHE A 128 1.80 1.59 23.49
N LEU A 129 1.33 2.70 24.07
CA LEU A 129 1.68 4.06 23.65
C LEU A 129 3.18 4.36 23.86
N SER A 130 3.75 3.94 24.98
CA SER A 130 5.17 4.07 25.30
C SER A 130 6.05 3.24 24.34
N THR A 131 5.64 2.02 24.03
CA THR A 131 6.32 1.15 23.04
C THR A 131 6.23 1.75 21.64
N MET A 132 5.07 2.30 21.27
CA MET A 132 4.87 2.96 19.99
C MET A 132 5.74 4.23 19.88
N GLY A 133 5.74 5.10 20.90
CA GLY A 133 6.53 6.34 20.92
C GLY A 133 8.05 6.09 20.93
N SER A 134 8.50 5.05 21.63
CA SER A 134 9.92 4.64 21.61
C SER A 134 10.35 4.02 20.28
N SER A 135 9.43 3.42 19.53
CA SER A 135 9.69 2.91 18.17
C SER A 135 9.89 4.04 17.16
N TYR A 136 9.19 5.17 17.31
CA TYR A 136 9.39 6.35 16.46
C TYR A 136 10.62 7.19 16.83
N SER A 137 11.11 7.08 18.06
CA SER A 137 12.26 7.85 18.55
C SER A 137 13.61 7.20 18.23
N ARG A 138 13.64 6.01 17.62
CA ARG A 138 14.88 5.24 17.40
C ARG A 138 15.62 5.59 16.11
N ASP A 139 15.03 6.43 15.26
CA ASP A 139 15.58 6.85 13.95
C ASP A 139 15.96 8.34 13.89
N HIS A 140 16.17 9.00 15.03
CA HIS A 140 16.73 10.36 15.10
C HIS A 140 17.98 10.44 15.98
#